data_AF-A0A1Y5XLL2-F1
#
_entry.id   AF-A0A1Y5XLL2-F1
#
_cell.length_a   1.000
_cell.length_b   1.000
_cell.length_c   1.000
_cell.angle_alpha   90.00
_cell.angle_beta   90.00
_cell.angle_gamma   90.00
#
_symmetry.space_group_name_H-M   'P 1'
#
loop_
_entity.id
_entity.type
_entity.pdbx_description
1 polymer ?
#
loop_
_entity_poly.entity_id
_entity_poly.type
_entity_poly.pdbx_seq_one_letter_code
_entity_poly.pdbx_strand_id
1 'polypeptide(L)'
;MAVVALVASACGSEPSVSADDLFGEYLQSTSVKNDRFPTRGSSAEARRIALASRYTVDELQGELLRTFECDEVLDSWPLNKCELNNAVTAAARDFGGVYTLLLGRSVLVKYENGSLELMTLYVMQAPGTRVGIVDRTGRTYSDLEDFRATNELLTSDDTMLTLRDITSVPGKGEIVAVTGHTSPTWPWWLLGGIVVLAVVGAGFVVVQRRSTKRP
;
A
#
# COMPACT_ATOMS: atom_id res chain seq x y z
N MET A 1 46.03 -12.82 -1.21
CA MET A 1 44.65 -13.26 -0.94
C MET A 1 43.75 -12.04 -1.07
N ALA A 2 42.94 -11.98 -2.12
CA ALA A 2 42.02 -10.87 -2.37
C ALA A 2 40.66 -11.22 -1.77
N VAL A 3 40.14 -10.37 -0.89
CA VAL A 3 38.77 -10.47 -0.37
C VAL A 3 37.88 -9.72 -1.35
N VAL A 4 37.08 -10.47 -2.11
CA VAL A 4 36.00 -9.92 -2.93
C VAL A 4 34.85 -9.58 -1.99
N ALA A 5 34.65 -8.29 -1.72
CA ALA A 5 33.48 -7.81 -1.01
C ALA A 5 32.30 -7.75 -1.99
N LEU A 6 31.32 -8.63 -1.80
CA LEU A 6 30.04 -8.61 -2.49
C LEU A 6 29.28 -7.34 -2.09
N VAL A 7 29.08 -6.44 -3.05
CA VAL A 7 28.18 -5.29 -2.91
C VAL A 7 26.76 -5.80 -3.16
N ALA A 8 26.05 -6.15 -2.09
CA ALA A 8 24.61 -6.34 -2.16
C ALA A 8 23.94 -4.96 -2.27
N SER A 9 23.60 -4.56 -3.49
CA SER A 9 22.74 -3.42 -3.76
C SER A 9 21.37 -3.69 -3.16
N ALA A 10 21.03 -2.96 -2.10
CA ALA A 10 19.68 -2.90 -1.54
C ALA A 10 18.75 -2.18 -2.52
N CYS A 11 18.26 -2.91 -3.53
CA CYS A 11 17.09 -2.51 -4.28
C CYS A 11 15.86 -2.67 -3.37
N GLY A 12 14.97 -1.68 -3.40
CA GLY A 12 13.77 -1.62 -2.55
C GLY A 12 13.01 -2.95 -2.56
N SER A 13 12.57 -3.36 -1.38
CA SER A 13 11.90 -4.63 -1.13
C SER A 13 10.77 -4.85 -2.15
N GLU A 14 10.94 -5.84 -3.02
CA GLU A 14 9.84 -6.34 -3.85
C GLU A 14 8.75 -6.91 -2.93
N PRO A 15 7.46 -6.79 -3.32
CA PRO A 15 6.38 -7.40 -2.55
C PRO A 15 6.62 -8.90 -2.44
N SER A 16 6.32 -9.46 -1.25
CA SER A 16 6.56 -10.88 -0.97
C SER A 16 5.57 -11.82 -1.66
N VAL A 17 4.51 -11.28 -2.28
CA VAL A 17 3.39 -12.01 -2.88
C VAL A 17 3.03 -11.39 -4.23
N SER A 18 2.72 -12.22 -5.23
CA SER A 18 2.27 -11.77 -6.54
C SER A 18 0.82 -11.24 -6.50
N ALA A 19 0.40 -10.53 -7.56
CA ALA A 19 -0.96 -10.02 -7.67
C ALA A 19 -2.00 -11.16 -7.68
N ASP A 20 -1.73 -12.22 -8.42
CA ASP A 20 -2.61 -13.38 -8.55
C ASP A 20 -2.70 -14.17 -7.24
N ASP A 21 -1.58 -14.34 -6.54
CA ASP A 21 -1.56 -15.02 -5.24
C ASP A 21 -2.34 -14.22 -4.19
N LEU A 22 -2.13 -12.90 -4.12
CA LEU A 22 -2.84 -12.04 -3.17
C LEU A 22 -4.35 -11.99 -3.44
N PHE A 23 -4.75 -11.95 -4.72
CA PHE A 23 -6.16 -12.07 -5.08
C PHE A 23 -6.72 -13.46 -4.76
N GLY A 24 -5.94 -14.52 -4.99
CA GLY A 24 -6.28 -15.89 -4.62
C GLY A 24 -6.51 -16.07 -3.13
N GLU A 25 -5.71 -15.41 -2.28
CA GLU A 25 -5.92 -15.36 -0.82
C GLU A 25 -7.23 -14.67 -0.44
N TYR A 26 -7.58 -13.56 -1.12
CA TYR A 26 -8.85 -12.88 -0.93
C TYR A 26 -10.08 -13.74 -1.27
N LEU A 27 -9.99 -14.56 -2.33
CA LEU A 27 -11.06 -15.49 -2.70
C LEU A 27 -11.25 -16.61 -1.68
N GLN A 28 -10.19 -16.96 -0.94
CA GLN A 28 -10.21 -18.03 0.06
C GLN A 28 -10.52 -17.53 1.48
N SER A 29 -10.33 -16.23 1.75
CA SER A 29 -10.54 -15.67 3.08
C SER A 29 -12.01 -15.45 3.41
N THR A 30 -12.46 -16.02 4.53
CA THR A 30 -13.81 -15.79 5.07
C THR A 30 -13.89 -14.57 5.99
N SER A 31 -12.75 -13.91 6.25
CA SER A 31 -12.62 -12.82 7.22
C SER A 31 -11.79 -11.68 6.64
N VAL A 32 -12.33 -11.04 5.60
CA VAL A 32 -11.76 -9.81 5.03
C VAL A 32 -12.43 -8.63 5.72
N LYS A 33 -11.63 -7.75 6.34
CA LYS A 33 -12.15 -6.53 6.96
C LYS A 33 -12.65 -5.58 5.86
N ASN A 34 -13.80 -4.93 6.10
CA ASN A 34 -14.45 -4.02 5.15
C ASN A 34 -14.76 -4.64 3.78
N ASP A 35 -15.04 -5.95 3.75
CA ASP A 35 -15.35 -6.66 2.50
C ASP A 35 -16.55 -6.07 1.77
N ARG A 36 -16.36 -5.67 0.50
CA ARG A 36 -17.41 -5.16 -0.40
C ARG A 36 -18.25 -6.29 -0.98
N PHE A 37 -17.73 -7.52 -0.97
CA PHE A 37 -18.38 -8.71 -1.50
C PHE A 37 -18.57 -9.74 -0.39
N PRO A 38 -19.23 -9.37 0.72
CA PRO A 38 -19.48 -10.33 1.79
C PRO A 38 -20.33 -11.48 1.24
N THR A 39 -19.97 -12.68 1.62
CA THR A 39 -20.70 -13.90 1.25
C THR A 39 -21.34 -14.51 2.49
N ARG A 40 -22.53 -15.10 2.31
CA ARG A 40 -23.19 -15.86 3.37
C ARG A 40 -22.55 -17.24 3.42
N GLY A 41 -21.68 -17.48 4.39
CA GLY A 41 -21.03 -18.78 4.59
C GLY A 41 -19.80 -18.65 5.48
N SER A 42 -19.50 -19.70 6.26
CA SER A 42 -18.34 -19.74 7.16
C SER A 42 -17.12 -20.45 6.54
N SER A 43 -17.16 -20.83 5.26
CA SER A 43 -16.07 -21.57 4.60
C SER A 43 -15.57 -20.90 3.31
N ALA A 44 -14.29 -21.10 3.01
CA ALA A 44 -13.63 -20.64 1.79
C ALA A 44 -14.31 -21.18 0.52
N GLU A 45 -14.80 -22.42 0.56
CA GLU A 45 -15.51 -23.04 -0.55
C GLU A 45 -16.85 -22.34 -0.82
N ALA A 46 -17.65 -22.09 0.22
CA ALA A 46 -18.92 -21.39 0.08
C ALA A 46 -18.72 -19.97 -0.47
N ARG A 47 -17.68 -19.27 -0.01
CA ARG A 47 -17.29 -17.95 -0.55
C ARG A 47 -16.99 -18.02 -2.05
N ARG A 48 -16.11 -18.94 -2.47
CA ARG A 48 -15.75 -19.09 -3.89
C ARG A 48 -16.97 -19.40 -4.76
N ILE A 49 -17.84 -20.31 -4.32
CA ILE A 49 -19.08 -20.63 -5.04
C ILE A 49 -19.99 -19.39 -5.14
N ALA A 50 -20.18 -18.66 -4.05
CA ALA A 50 -21.02 -17.47 -4.03
C ALA A 50 -20.49 -16.36 -4.95
N LEU A 51 -19.17 -16.12 -4.97
CA LEU A 51 -18.54 -15.16 -5.87
C LEU A 51 -18.61 -15.61 -7.33
N ALA A 52 -18.26 -16.87 -7.61
CA ALA A 52 -18.28 -17.45 -8.95
C ALA A 52 -19.70 -17.53 -9.56
N SER A 53 -20.75 -17.52 -8.73
CA SER A 53 -22.14 -17.47 -9.22
C SER A 53 -22.52 -16.12 -9.83
N ARG A 54 -21.71 -15.07 -9.62
CA ARG A 54 -22.02 -13.69 -10.03
C ARG A 54 -20.97 -13.08 -10.95
N TYR A 55 -19.71 -13.49 -10.80
CA TYR A 55 -18.60 -12.95 -11.57
C TYR A 55 -17.68 -14.06 -12.04
N THR A 56 -17.08 -13.87 -13.21
CA THR A 56 -15.80 -14.51 -13.53
C THR A 56 -14.68 -13.95 -12.64
N VAL A 57 -13.53 -14.62 -12.62
CA VAL A 57 -12.36 -14.18 -11.83
C VAL A 57 -11.93 -12.77 -12.24
N ASP A 58 -11.80 -12.52 -13.55
CA ASP A 58 -11.37 -11.23 -14.10
C ASP A 58 -12.39 -10.12 -13.81
N GLU A 59 -13.69 -10.42 -13.95
CA GLU A 59 -14.75 -9.46 -13.64
C GLU A 59 -14.77 -9.10 -12.16
N LEU A 60 -14.59 -10.07 -11.27
CA LEU A 60 -14.53 -9.80 -9.83
C LEU A 60 -13.30 -8.97 -9.47
N GLN A 61 -12.14 -9.26 -10.07
CA GLN A 61 -10.92 -8.51 -9.83
C GLN A 61 -11.07 -7.06 -10.32
N GLY A 62 -11.67 -6.87 -11.50
CA GLY A 62 -12.02 -5.56 -12.03
C GLY A 62 -13.00 -4.81 -11.14
N GLU A 63 -14.08 -5.45 -10.70
CA GLU A 63 -15.12 -4.83 -9.86
C GLU A 63 -14.61 -4.51 -8.45
N LEU A 64 -13.71 -5.34 -7.91
CA LEU A 64 -13.04 -5.10 -6.64
C LEU A 64 -12.26 -3.79 -6.65
N LEU A 65 -11.51 -3.55 -7.72
CA LEU A 65 -10.62 -2.39 -7.87
C LEU A 65 -11.28 -1.22 -8.61
N ARG A 66 -12.53 -1.34 -9.03
CA ARG A 66 -13.28 -0.26 -9.68
C ARG A 66 -13.60 0.85 -8.68
N THR A 67 -13.67 2.09 -9.15
CA THR A 67 -14.28 3.17 -8.38
C THR A 67 -15.78 3.00 -8.25
N PHE A 68 -16.34 3.39 -7.11
CA PHE A 68 -17.76 3.33 -6.80
C PHE A 68 -18.25 4.62 -6.15
N GLU A 69 -19.52 4.92 -6.31
CA GLU A 69 -20.17 5.99 -5.56
C GLU A 69 -20.36 5.54 -4.11
N CYS A 70 -20.10 6.45 -3.18
CA CYS A 70 -20.29 6.19 -1.76
C CYS A 70 -21.79 6.10 -1.44
N ASP A 71 -22.22 4.92 -0.99
CA ASP A 71 -23.60 4.65 -0.61
C ASP A 71 -23.71 4.60 0.93
N GLU A 72 -24.78 5.18 1.46
CA GLU A 72 -25.13 5.11 2.88
C GLU A 72 -26.01 3.87 3.18
N VAL A 73 -26.58 3.25 2.14
CA VAL A 73 -27.48 2.09 2.27
C VAL A 73 -26.67 0.80 2.47
N LEU A 74 -26.82 0.19 3.64
CA LEU A 74 -26.11 -1.04 4.01
C LEU A 74 -26.67 -2.33 3.36
N ASP A 75 -27.74 -2.21 2.58
CA ASP A 75 -28.40 -3.33 1.91
C ASP A 75 -28.00 -3.46 0.41
N SER A 76 -27.10 -2.61 -0.09
CA SER A 76 -26.59 -2.70 -1.46
C SER A 76 -25.57 -3.83 -1.62
N TRP A 77 -25.54 -4.44 -2.81
CA TRP A 77 -24.52 -5.43 -3.16
C TRP A 77 -23.94 -5.10 -4.54
N PRO A 78 -22.61 -4.87 -4.68
CA PRO A 78 -21.60 -4.87 -3.61
C PRO A 78 -21.83 -3.77 -2.57
N LEU A 79 -21.31 -3.97 -1.35
CA LEU A 79 -21.40 -2.98 -0.27
C LEU A 79 -20.51 -1.79 -0.59
N ASN A 80 -21.08 -0.71 -1.12
CA ASN A 80 -20.35 0.50 -1.49
C ASN A 80 -20.25 1.50 -0.32
N LYS A 81 -20.07 0.99 0.90
CA LYS A 81 -19.97 1.80 2.10
C LYS A 81 -18.69 2.63 2.08
N CYS A 82 -18.83 3.92 2.35
CA CYS A 82 -17.73 4.83 2.60
C CYS A 82 -17.78 5.40 4.01
N GLU A 83 -16.62 5.61 4.61
CA GLU A 83 -16.49 6.32 5.90
C GLU A 83 -16.02 7.76 5.67
N LEU A 84 -16.83 8.54 4.94
CA LEU A 84 -16.53 9.94 4.68
C LEU A 84 -16.54 10.73 5.99
N ASN A 85 -15.46 11.46 6.24
CA ASN A 85 -15.32 12.33 7.40
C ASN A 85 -14.94 13.75 6.96
N ASN A 86 -14.95 14.69 7.92
CA ASN A 86 -14.68 16.09 7.66
C ASN A 86 -13.29 16.34 7.02
N ALA A 87 -12.27 15.52 7.34
CA ALA A 87 -10.94 15.67 6.79
C ALA A 87 -10.91 15.29 5.29
N VAL A 88 -11.56 14.18 4.93
CA VAL A 88 -11.71 13.76 3.52
C VAL A 88 -12.47 14.81 2.72
N THR A 89 -13.60 15.30 3.24
CA THR A 89 -14.41 16.32 2.55
C THR A 89 -13.67 17.67 2.42
N ALA A 90 -12.91 18.07 3.44
CA ALA A 90 -12.07 19.27 3.39
C ALA A 90 -10.97 19.14 2.33
N ALA A 91 -10.24 18.01 2.33
CA ALA A 91 -9.21 17.73 1.35
C ALA A 91 -9.73 17.75 -0.09
N ALA A 92 -10.91 17.18 -0.35
CA ALA A 92 -11.55 17.22 -1.66
C ALA A 92 -11.96 18.63 -2.10
N ARG A 93 -12.44 19.44 -1.15
CA ARG A 93 -12.77 20.84 -1.40
C ARG A 93 -11.53 21.67 -1.70
N ASP A 94 -10.43 21.45 -0.97
CA ASP A 94 -9.17 22.13 -1.21
C ASP A 94 -8.54 21.69 -2.55
N PHE A 95 -8.72 20.42 -2.91
CA PHE A 95 -8.19 19.85 -4.15
C PHE A 95 -8.84 20.42 -5.41
N GLY A 96 -10.18 20.57 -5.44
CA GLY A 96 -10.91 20.91 -6.68
C GLY A 96 -12.12 21.83 -6.52
N GLY A 97 -12.37 22.33 -5.31
CA GLY A 97 -13.53 23.16 -4.98
C GLY A 97 -14.79 22.35 -4.69
N VAL A 98 -15.94 23.03 -4.75
CA VAL A 98 -17.26 22.44 -4.42
C VAL A 98 -17.79 21.44 -5.45
N TYR A 99 -17.16 21.38 -6.63
CA TYR A 99 -17.55 20.48 -7.72
C TYR A 99 -16.66 19.25 -7.83
N THR A 100 -15.80 18.99 -6.83
CA THR A 100 -14.99 17.77 -6.79
C THR A 100 -15.88 16.56 -6.56
N LEU A 101 -15.87 15.63 -7.50
CA LEU A 101 -16.49 14.32 -7.31
C LEU A 101 -15.58 13.45 -6.43
N LEU A 102 -16.17 12.81 -5.42
CA LEU A 102 -15.50 11.85 -4.55
C LEU A 102 -16.06 10.46 -4.82
N LEU A 103 -15.18 9.54 -5.24
CA LEU A 103 -15.51 8.14 -5.47
C LEU A 103 -14.70 7.26 -4.53
N GLY A 104 -15.32 6.24 -3.95
CA GLY A 104 -14.60 5.20 -3.23
C GLY A 104 -13.84 4.29 -4.20
N ARG A 105 -12.71 3.76 -3.75
CA ARG A 105 -11.92 2.71 -4.43
C ARG A 105 -11.38 1.78 -3.37
N SER A 106 -11.56 0.49 -3.55
CA SER A 106 -10.93 -0.49 -2.67
C SER A 106 -9.52 -0.81 -3.13
N VAL A 107 -8.62 -0.89 -2.16
CA VAL A 107 -7.29 -1.48 -2.26
C VAL A 107 -7.29 -2.69 -1.34
N LEU A 108 -6.97 -3.87 -1.86
CA LEU A 108 -6.84 -5.06 -1.03
C LEU A 108 -5.46 -5.02 -0.36
N VAL A 109 -5.46 -4.99 0.96
CA VAL A 109 -4.25 -4.96 1.78
C VAL A 109 -4.12 -6.29 2.52
N LYS A 110 -2.94 -6.88 2.44
CA LYS A 110 -2.48 -7.94 3.34
C LYS A 110 -1.48 -7.33 4.32
N TYR A 111 -1.84 -7.35 5.59
CA TYR A 111 -0.96 -6.88 6.65
C TYR A 111 0.09 -7.93 7.01
N GLU A 112 1.17 -7.50 7.68
CA GLU A 112 2.23 -8.39 8.18
C GLU A 112 1.69 -9.59 8.98
N ASN A 113 0.63 -9.38 9.78
CA ASN A 113 -0.01 -10.44 10.57
C ASN A 113 -0.86 -11.43 9.75
N GLY A 114 -0.89 -11.31 8.42
CA GLY A 114 -1.64 -12.14 7.50
C GLY A 114 -3.13 -11.79 7.36
N SER A 115 -3.63 -10.77 8.08
CA SER A 115 -5.01 -10.32 7.94
C SER A 115 -5.22 -9.55 6.63
N LEU A 116 -6.42 -9.70 6.06
CA LEU A 116 -6.83 -9.00 4.84
C LEU A 116 -7.83 -7.89 5.15
N GLU A 117 -7.67 -6.74 4.50
CA GLU A 117 -8.60 -5.62 4.54
C GLU A 117 -8.83 -5.08 3.13
N LEU A 118 -10.08 -4.75 2.79
CA LEU A 118 -10.35 -3.82 1.69
C LEU A 118 -10.31 -2.41 2.24
N MET A 119 -9.14 -1.77 2.12
CA MET A 119 -8.97 -0.40 2.53
C MET A 119 -9.58 0.53 1.47
N THR A 120 -10.48 1.42 1.89
CA THR A 120 -11.05 2.42 0.98
C THR A 120 -10.14 3.63 0.89
N LEU A 121 -9.67 3.93 -0.32
CA LEU A 121 -9.16 5.23 -0.71
C LEU A 121 -10.25 5.98 -1.47
N TYR A 122 -10.20 7.31 -1.47
CA TYR A 122 -11.15 8.12 -2.22
C TYR A 122 -10.46 8.76 -3.42
N VAL A 123 -10.98 8.54 -4.61
CA VAL A 123 -10.56 9.21 -5.83
C VAL A 123 -11.28 10.55 -5.92
N MET A 124 -10.51 11.63 -5.92
CA MET A 124 -10.99 12.99 -6.13
C MET A 124 -10.90 13.33 -7.61
N GLN A 125 -12.00 13.69 -8.24
CA GLN A 125 -12.05 14.16 -9.62
C GLN A 125 -12.53 15.61 -9.66
N ALA A 126 -11.61 16.53 -9.92
CA ALA A 126 -11.91 17.95 -10.05
C ALA A 126 -12.23 18.33 -11.52
N PRO A 127 -12.93 19.46 -11.74
CA PRO A 127 -13.07 20.02 -13.08
C PRO A 127 -11.70 20.25 -13.75
N GLY A 128 -11.61 19.97 -15.05
CA GLY A 128 -10.37 20.19 -15.81
C GLY A 128 -9.34 19.08 -15.71
N THR A 129 -9.77 17.82 -15.54
CA THR A 129 -8.96 16.58 -15.61
C THR A 129 -8.01 16.31 -14.45
N ARG A 130 -8.03 17.13 -13.39
CA ARG A 130 -7.20 16.85 -12.21
C ARG A 130 -7.81 15.71 -11.41
N VAL A 131 -7.03 14.66 -11.21
CA VAL A 131 -7.40 13.49 -10.41
C VAL A 131 -6.33 13.28 -9.35
N GLY A 132 -6.76 12.87 -8.17
CA GLY A 132 -5.86 12.50 -7.08
C GLY A 132 -6.58 11.52 -6.15
N ILE A 133 -5.87 11.04 -5.14
CA ILE A 133 -6.44 10.19 -4.11
C ILE A 133 -6.32 10.85 -2.76
N VAL A 134 -7.26 10.56 -1.87
CA VAL A 134 -7.23 10.96 -0.47
C VAL A 134 -7.51 9.74 0.40
N ASP A 135 -6.78 9.60 1.48
CA ASP A 135 -6.98 8.50 2.43
C ASP A 135 -8.03 8.85 3.50
N ARG A 136 -8.31 7.91 4.40
CA ARG A 136 -9.28 8.11 5.50
C ARG A 136 -8.87 9.21 6.49
N THR A 137 -7.62 9.65 6.51
CA THR A 137 -7.13 10.72 7.40
C THR A 137 -7.26 12.11 6.77
N GLY A 138 -7.63 12.17 5.48
CA GLY A 138 -7.70 13.42 4.72
C GLY A 138 -6.37 13.80 4.05
N ARG A 139 -5.35 12.93 4.09
CA ARG A 139 -4.08 13.18 3.40
C ARG A 139 -4.23 12.88 1.91
N THR A 140 -3.74 13.77 1.07
CA THR A 140 -3.88 13.71 -0.38
C THR A 140 -2.60 13.21 -1.04
N TYR A 141 -2.76 12.54 -2.18
CA TYR A 141 -1.65 12.00 -2.97
C TYR A 141 -1.94 12.13 -4.46
N SER A 142 -0.89 12.34 -5.27
CA SER A 142 -1.02 12.46 -6.72
C SER A 142 -1.18 11.12 -7.43
N ASP A 143 -0.56 10.07 -6.91
CA ASP A 143 -0.44 8.75 -7.56
C ASP A 143 -0.08 7.66 -6.54
N LEU A 144 0.14 6.43 -7.04
CA LEU A 144 0.45 5.26 -6.22
C LEU A 144 1.83 5.39 -5.55
N GLU A 145 2.81 5.93 -6.24
CA GLU A 145 4.16 6.12 -5.72
C GLU A 145 4.19 7.15 -4.58
N ASP A 146 3.50 8.29 -4.73
CA ASP A 146 3.35 9.31 -3.69
C ASP A 146 2.62 8.74 -2.46
N PHE A 147 1.53 8.00 -2.68
CA PHE A 147 0.85 7.27 -1.60
C PHE A 147 1.82 6.34 -0.88
N ARG A 148 2.50 5.46 -1.61
CA ARG A 148 3.46 4.51 -1.03
C ARG A 148 4.64 5.22 -0.37
N ALA A 149 5.02 6.43 -0.77
CA ALA A 149 6.16 7.12 -0.18
C ALA A 149 5.82 7.90 1.09
N THR A 150 4.56 8.31 1.29
CA THR A 150 4.22 9.29 2.32
C THR A 150 3.00 8.95 3.18
N ASN A 151 2.31 7.84 2.91
CA ASN A 151 1.21 7.40 3.76
C ASN A 151 1.69 6.96 5.15
N GLU A 152 0.83 7.15 6.15
CA GLU A 152 1.07 6.75 7.55
C GLU A 152 0.16 5.57 7.95
N LEU A 153 -0.53 4.97 6.97
CA LEU A 153 -1.51 3.92 7.18
C LEU A 153 -0.90 2.53 7.12
N LEU A 154 0.14 2.38 6.30
CA LEU A 154 0.77 1.11 5.99
C LEU A 154 2.27 1.18 6.21
N THR A 155 2.85 0.02 6.39
CA THR A 155 4.28 -0.20 6.56
C THR A 155 4.89 -0.82 5.31
N SER A 156 6.22 -0.97 5.30
CA SER A 156 6.93 -1.66 4.22
C SER A 156 6.65 -3.16 4.17
N ASP A 157 6.12 -3.73 5.26
CA ASP A 157 5.83 -5.17 5.39
C ASP A 157 4.40 -5.52 4.95
N ASP A 158 3.54 -4.52 4.77
CA ASP A 158 2.21 -4.69 4.22
C ASP A 158 2.28 -4.81 2.69
N THR A 159 1.40 -5.61 2.09
CA THR A 159 1.29 -5.75 0.63
C THR A 159 -0.09 -5.29 0.17
N MET A 160 -0.12 -4.53 -0.92
CA MET A 160 -1.33 -4.00 -1.54
C MET A 160 -1.53 -4.55 -2.93
N LEU A 161 -2.75 -4.98 -3.24
CA LEU A 161 -3.24 -5.21 -4.59
C LEU A 161 -4.06 -4.00 -5.04
N THR A 162 -3.63 -3.34 -6.11
CA THR A 162 -4.26 -2.13 -6.64
C THR A 162 -3.98 -1.97 -8.13
N LEU A 163 -4.48 -0.90 -8.75
CA LEU A 163 -4.08 -0.52 -10.11
C LEU A 163 -2.75 0.23 -10.10
N ARG A 164 -1.92 0.00 -11.12
CA ARG A 164 -0.71 0.79 -11.37
C ARG A 164 -1.05 2.27 -11.49
N ASP A 165 -2.10 2.58 -12.25
CA ASP A 165 -2.75 3.90 -12.21
C ASP A 165 -3.93 3.87 -11.24
N ILE A 166 -3.63 4.13 -9.97
CA ILE A 166 -4.63 4.14 -8.88
C ILE A 166 -5.67 5.27 -9.03
N THR A 167 -5.38 6.28 -9.86
CA THR A 167 -6.28 7.41 -10.13
C THR A 167 -7.26 7.15 -11.28
N SER A 168 -7.06 6.06 -12.04
CA SER A 168 -7.93 5.71 -13.17
C SER A 168 -9.41 5.66 -12.77
N VAL A 169 -10.29 6.30 -13.55
CA VAL A 169 -11.75 6.27 -13.36
C VAL A 169 -12.39 5.71 -14.64
N PRO A 170 -13.18 4.61 -14.59
CA PRO A 170 -13.66 3.93 -13.39
C PRO A 170 -12.67 2.91 -12.78
N GLY A 171 -11.42 2.81 -13.26
CA GLY A 171 -10.45 1.83 -12.76
C GLY A 171 -10.10 0.72 -13.75
N LYS A 172 -9.85 1.10 -15.00
CA LYS A 172 -9.21 0.21 -15.97
C LYS A 172 -7.70 0.39 -15.89
N GLY A 173 -6.95 -0.69 -16.02
CA GLY A 173 -5.50 -0.62 -16.05
C GLY A 173 -4.85 -1.91 -15.62
N GLU A 174 -3.52 -1.89 -15.56
CA GLU A 174 -2.72 -2.97 -15.04
C GLU A 174 -2.91 -3.09 -13.52
N ILE A 175 -3.14 -4.31 -13.05
CA ILE A 175 -3.25 -4.64 -11.63
C ILE A 175 -1.86 -5.05 -11.13
N VAL A 176 -1.45 -4.49 -10.00
CA VAL A 176 -0.12 -4.71 -9.42
C VAL A 176 -0.24 -5.07 -7.94
N ALA A 177 0.66 -5.94 -7.49
CA ALA A 177 0.98 -6.09 -6.08
C ALA A 177 2.19 -5.22 -5.76
N VAL A 178 2.14 -4.45 -4.68
CA VAL A 178 3.21 -3.53 -4.25
C VAL A 178 3.28 -3.49 -2.72
N THR A 179 4.41 -3.08 -2.15
CA THR A 179 4.49 -2.81 -0.71
C THR A 179 3.62 -1.62 -0.31
N GLY A 180 3.06 -1.65 0.90
CA GLY A 180 2.22 -0.59 1.47
C GLY A 180 2.95 0.73 1.63
N HIS A 181 4.22 0.66 2.02
CA HIS A 181 5.12 1.80 2.13
C HIS A 181 6.45 1.52 1.42
N THR A 182 7.09 2.53 0.85
CA THR A 182 8.48 2.39 0.38
C THR A 182 9.41 2.45 1.59
N SER A 183 10.28 1.45 1.73
CA SER A 183 11.27 1.45 2.80
C SER A 183 12.13 2.72 2.72
N PRO A 184 12.44 3.38 3.85
CA PRO A 184 13.37 4.50 3.86
C PRO A 184 14.67 4.06 3.20
N THR A 185 15.08 4.73 2.12
CA THR A 185 16.39 4.50 1.50
C THR A 185 17.44 5.03 2.46
N TRP A 186 17.85 4.20 3.40
CA TRP A 186 18.84 4.62 4.39
C TRP A 186 20.11 5.00 3.62
N PRO A 187 20.55 6.27 3.68
CA PRO A 187 21.63 6.67 2.82
C PRO A 187 22.87 5.86 3.14
N TRP A 188 23.41 5.18 2.13
CA TRP A 188 24.59 4.31 2.24
C TRP A 188 25.80 5.02 2.91
N TRP A 189 25.86 6.35 2.86
CA TRP A 189 26.87 7.14 3.55
C TRP A 189 26.79 7.06 5.08
N LEU A 190 25.63 6.76 5.68
CA LEU A 190 25.51 6.51 7.12
C LEU A 190 26.20 5.21 7.54
N LEU A 191 26.15 4.17 6.71
CA LEU A 191 26.92 2.94 6.92
C LEU A 191 28.43 3.19 6.75
N GLY A 192 28.81 3.99 5.75
CA GLY A 192 30.19 4.44 5.56
C GLY A 192 30.75 5.22 6.76
N GLY A 193 29.95 6.11 7.34
CA GLY A 193 30.34 6.92 8.51
C GLY A 193 30.64 6.08 9.76
N ILE A 194 29.85 5.04 10.02
CA ILE A 194 30.06 4.13 11.16
C ILE A 194 31.37 3.35 11.02
N VAL A 195 31.69 2.87 9.81
CA VAL A 195 32.95 2.16 9.54
C VAL A 195 34.15 3.09 9.72
N VAL A 196 34.09 4.32 9.22
CA VAL A 196 35.18 5.30 9.39
C VAL A 196 35.40 5.62 10.87
N LEU A 197 34.34 5.83 11.65
CA LEU A 197 34.45 6.08 13.09
C LEU A 197 35.04 4.88 13.85
N ALA A 198 34.66 3.65 13.48
CA ALA A 198 35.24 2.45 14.07
C ALA A 198 36.74 2.31 13.77
N VAL A 199 37.17 2.61 12.53
CA VAL A 199 38.58 2.57 12.12
C VAL A 199 39.39 3.67 12.81
N VAL A 200 38.87 4.89 12.91
CA VAL A 200 39.53 6.00 13.61
C VAL A 200 39.62 5.71 15.11
N GLY A 201 38.55 5.20 15.73
CA GLY A 201 38.54 4.80 17.13
C GLY A 201 39.54 3.68 17.44
N ALA A 202 39.58 2.63 16.62
CA ALA A 202 40.55 1.55 16.76
C ALA A 202 41.99 2.04 16.57
N GLY A 203 42.24 2.90 15.58
CA GLY A 203 43.54 3.53 15.36
C GLY A 203 43.99 4.38 16.55
N PHE A 204 43.08 5.16 17.13
CA PHE A 204 43.35 5.99 18.30
C PHE A 204 43.70 5.15 19.55
N VAL A 205 42.97 4.05 19.80
CA VAL A 205 43.26 3.11 20.90
C VAL A 205 44.61 2.44 20.74
N VAL A 206 44.99 2.05 19.51
CA VAL A 206 46.31 1.44 19.23
C VAL A 206 47.45 2.45 19.42
N VAL A 207 47.26 3.71 19.02
CA VAL A 207 48.25 4.77 19.22
C VAL A 207 48.43 5.10 20.69
N GLN A 208 47.34 5.22 21.47
CA GLN A 208 47.44 5.45 22.92
C GLN A 208 48.13 4.30 23.67
N ARG A 209 47.88 3.04 23.27
CA ARG A 209 48.55 1.87 23.85
C ARG A 209 50.03 1.77 23.51
N ARG A 210 50.49 2.37 22.40
CA ARG A 210 51.91 2.42 22.03
C ARG A 210 52.65 3.56 22.73
N SER A 211 51.98 4.69 22.97
CA SER A 211 52.55 5.84 23.69
C SER A 211 52.90 5.50 25.14
N THR A 212 52.08 4.69 25.81
CA THR A 212 52.26 4.27 27.21
C THR A 212 53.29 3.16 27.43
N LYS A 213 53.93 2.65 26.37
CA LYS A 213 54.93 1.56 26.42
C LYS A 213 56.34 1.98 25.99
N ARG A 214 56.64 3.28 25.92
CA ARG A 214 58.02 3.76 25.73
C ARG A 214 58.65 4.08 27.09
N PRO A 215 59.53 3.22 27.65
CA PRO A 215 60.41 3.59 28.74
C PRO A 215 61.48 4.60 28.30
#